data_AF-A0A228EMG9-F1
#
_entry.id   AF-A0A228EMG9-F1
#
_cell.length_a   1.000
_cell.length_b   1.000
_cell.length_c   1.000
_cell.angle_alpha   90.00
_cell.angle_beta   90.00
_cell.angle_gamma   90.00
#
_symmetry.space_group_name_H-M   'P 1'
#
loop_
_entity.id
_entity.type
_entity.pdbx_description
1 polymer ?
#
loop_
_entity_poly.entity_id
_entity_poly.type
_entity_poly.pdbx_seq_one_letter_code
_entity_poly.pdbx_strand_id
1 'polypeptide(L)'
;MNLAPTSGRPDSDVDPVWYAHALALATEDLRRVATLLTKRYISAGLAHAISWPLLLEIEEQAFSDLAFQSRNDPAIVAALPRIGPATMPGVDFSGLIDWNHTEPSLPIVYQCVRALLVGVSISGNGRNSV
;
A
#
# COMPACT_ATOMS: atom_id res chain seq x y z
N MET A 1 -32.47 -19.92 40.13
CA MET A 1 -31.93 -18.57 40.38
C MET A 1 -31.23 -18.11 39.10
N ASN A 2 -31.50 -16.89 38.64
CA ASN A 2 -31.26 -16.37 37.29
C ASN A 2 -29.78 -16.22 36.88
N LEU A 3 -29.57 -16.27 35.55
CA LEU A 3 -28.34 -15.96 34.79
C LEU A 3 -27.91 -14.48 34.95
N ALA A 4 -26.60 -14.23 35.05
CA ALA A 4 -25.83 -13.40 34.09
C ALA A 4 -24.37 -13.21 34.56
N PRO A 5 -23.35 -13.55 33.75
CA PRO A 5 -22.05 -12.88 33.85
C PRO A 5 -22.19 -11.48 33.24
N THR A 6 -21.82 -10.46 34.00
CA THR A 6 -21.83 -9.08 33.53
C THR A 6 -20.83 -8.91 32.39
N SER A 7 -21.37 -8.75 31.18
CA SER A 7 -20.68 -8.11 30.06
C SER A 7 -20.17 -6.74 30.50
N GLY A 8 -18.89 -6.50 30.24
CA GLY A 8 -18.23 -5.22 30.45
C GLY A 8 -16.83 -5.30 29.89
N ARG A 9 -16.73 -5.64 28.60
CA ARG A 9 -15.50 -5.46 27.82
C ARG A 9 -15.11 -3.99 27.99
N PRO A 10 -13.94 -3.65 28.55
CA PRO A 10 -13.42 -2.30 28.38
C PRO A 10 -13.11 -2.20 26.89
N ASP A 11 -14.04 -1.62 26.13
CA ASP A 11 -13.76 -0.98 24.87
C ASP A 11 -12.67 0.04 25.19
N SER A 12 -11.42 -0.35 24.96
CA SER A 12 -10.28 0.51 25.22
C SER A 12 -10.41 1.62 24.21
N ASP A 13 -10.82 2.78 24.69
CA ASP A 13 -10.85 4.06 24.00
C ASP A 13 -9.45 4.28 23.41
N VAL A 14 -9.27 3.86 22.16
CA VAL A 14 -7.99 3.94 21.47
C VAL A 14 -7.71 5.43 21.34
N ASP A 15 -6.64 5.90 21.99
CA ASP A 15 -6.25 7.30 21.93
C ASP A 15 -6.13 7.72 20.45
N PRO A 16 -6.98 8.64 19.97
CA PRO A 16 -7.04 9.01 18.56
C PRO A 16 -5.72 9.66 18.10
N VAL A 17 -4.97 10.31 19.01
CA VAL A 17 -3.67 10.91 18.69
C VAL A 17 -2.64 9.81 18.48
N TRP A 18 -2.60 8.84 19.38
CA TRP A 18 -1.73 7.66 19.23
C TRP A 18 -2.06 6.89 17.95
N TYR A 19 -3.35 6.68 17.67
CA TYR A 19 -3.80 5.97 16.47
C TYR A 19 -3.36 6.68 15.20
N ALA A 20 -3.61 7.99 15.09
CA ALA A 20 -3.21 8.77 13.92
C ALA A 20 -1.69 8.75 13.72
N HIS A 21 -0.93 8.84 14.81
CA HIS A 21 0.53 8.76 14.77
C HIS A 21 1.02 7.37 14.33
N ALA A 22 0.46 6.30 14.90
CA ALA A 22 0.80 4.93 14.53
C ALA A 22 0.45 4.63 13.07
N LEU A 23 -0.71 5.11 12.58
CA LEU A 23 -1.11 4.99 11.19
C LEU A 23 -0.17 5.73 10.24
N ALA A 24 0.28 6.93 10.62
CA ALA A 24 1.26 7.69 9.84
C ALA A 24 2.61 6.97 9.76
N LEU A 25 3.09 6.39 10.87
CA LEU A 25 4.31 5.59 10.90
C LEU A 25 4.19 4.33 10.04
N ALA A 26 3.10 3.58 10.17
CA ALA A 26 2.84 2.38 9.39
C ALA A 26 2.71 2.70 7.90
N THR A 27 2.09 3.82 7.56
CA THR A 27 1.99 4.32 6.17
C THR A 27 3.37 4.58 5.57
N GLU A 28 4.25 5.27 6.30
CA GLU A 28 5.61 5.54 5.85
C GLU A 28 6.46 4.27 5.75
N ASP A 29 6.27 3.34 6.67
CA ASP A 29 6.97 2.07 6.62
C ASP A 29 6.54 1.21 5.42
N LEU A 30 5.23 1.09 5.17
CA LEU A 30 4.70 0.40 4.01
C LEU A 30 5.20 1.04 2.71
N ARG A 31 5.26 2.38 2.66
CA ARG A 31 5.80 3.13 1.51
C ARG A 31 7.26 2.73 1.23
N ARG A 32 8.10 2.58 2.26
CA ARG A 32 9.50 2.16 2.10
C ARG A 32 9.61 0.75 1.56
N VAL A 33 8.85 -0.20 2.12
CA VAL A 33 8.83 -1.59 1.67
C VAL A 33 8.34 -1.69 0.22
N ALA A 34 7.19 -1.08 -0.09
CA ALA A 34 6.62 -1.07 -1.44
C ALA A 34 7.57 -0.43 -2.47
N THR A 35 8.24 0.67 -2.10
CA THR A 35 9.25 1.31 -2.97
C THR A 35 10.43 0.38 -3.24
N LEU A 36 10.93 -0.32 -2.22
CA LEU A 36 12.04 -1.26 -2.37
C LEU A 36 11.66 -2.43 -3.29
N LEU A 37 10.50 -3.05 -3.05
CA LEU A 37 9.97 -4.12 -3.89
C LEU A 37 9.82 -3.65 -5.33
N THR A 38 9.17 -2.51 -5.54
CA THR A 38 8.96 -1.96 -6.88
C THR A 38 10.28 -1.68 -7.60
N LYS A 39 11.26 -1.06 -6.93
CA LYS A 39 12.58 -0.83 -7.52
C LYS A 39 13.24 -2.14 -7.96
N ARG A 40 13.08 -3.22 -7.20
CA ARG A 40 13.59 -4.55 -7.56
C ARG A 40 12.94 -5.08 -8.83
N TYR A 41 11.61 -4.98 -8.95
CA TYR A 41 10.89 -5.38 -10.17
C TYR A 41 11.29 -4.54 -11.38
N ILE A 42 11.38 -3.21 -11.23
CA ILE A 42 11.81 -2.31 -12.30
C ILE A 42 13.25 -2.64 -12.74
N SER A 43 14.16 -2.86 -11.78
CA SER A 43 15.55 -3.21 -12.06
C SER A 43 15.70 -4.56 -12.78
N ALA A 44 14.73 -5.46 -12.61
CA ALA A 44 14.63 -6.71 -13.34
C ALA A 44 14.05 -6.55 -14.77
N GLY A 45 13.81 -5.33 -15.24
CA GLY A 45 13.28 -5.03 -16.56
C GLY A 45 11.75 -5.14 -16.68
N LEU A 46 11.05 -5.35 -15.57
CA LEU A 46 9.60 -5.59 -15.57
C LEU A 46 8.76 -4.30 -15.51
N ALA A 47 9.37 -3.12 -15.69
CA ALA A 47 8.67 -1.83 -15.67
C ALA A 47 7.52 -1.76 -16.70
N HIS A 48 7.70 -2.35 -17.88
CA HIS A 48 6.68 -2.39 -18.94
C HIS A 48 5.66 -3.52 -18.75
N ALA A 49 5.91 -4.45 -17.82
CA ALA A 49 5.07 -5.60 -17.53
C ALA A 49 4.18 -5.39 -16.30
N ILE A 50 4.18 -4.17 -15.72
CA ILE A 50 3.33 -3.88 -14.57
C ILE A 50 1.87 -3.98 -14.99
N SER A 51 1.20 -4.95 -14.39
CA SER A 51 -0.21 -5.31 -14.58
C SER A 51 -0.89 -5.40 -13.21
N TRP A 52 -2.22 -5.39 -13.18
CA TRP A 52 -2.96 -5.50 -11.92
C TRP A 52 -2.57 -6.72 -11.09
N PRO A 53 -2.41 -7.95 -11.66
CA PRO A 53 -1.92 -9.10 -10.91
C PRO A 53 -0.57 -8.86 -10.25
N LEU A 54 0.38 -8.24 -10.97
CA LEU A 54 1.70 -7.94 -10.41
C LEU A 54 1.62 -6.88 -9.31
N LEU A 55 0.76 -5.87 -9.46
CA LEU A 55 0.58 -4.83 -8.46
C LEU A 55 -0.03 -5.40 -7.17
N LEU A 56 -1.01 -6.30 -7.29
CA LEU A 56 -1.59 -7.03 -6.17
C LEU A 56 -0.57 -7.96 -5.51
N GLU A 57 0.32 -8.58 -6.28
CA GLU A 57 1.42 -9.39 -5.74
C GLU A 57 2.42 -8.53 -4.95
N ILE A 58 2.80 -7.36 -5.48
CA ILE A 58 3.66 -6.41 -4.77
C ILE A 58 2.99 -5.94 -3.47
N GLU A 59 1.69 -5.65 -3.52
CA GLU A 59 0.95 -5.27 -2.32
C GLU A 59 0.96 -6.40 -1.29
N GLU A 60 0.64 -7.62 -1.70
CA GLU A 60 0.62 -8.75 -0.79
C GLU A 60 1.99 -9.03 -0.19
N GLN A 61 3.07 -8.93 -0.97
CA GLN A 61 4.44 -9.04 -0.47
C GLN A 61 4.79 -7.91 0.51
N ALA A 62 4.36 -6.67 0.24
CA ALA A 62 4.65 -5.53 1.10
C ALA A 62 3.96 -5.67 2.46
N PHE A 63 2.70 -6.10 2.46
CA PHE A 63 1.97 -6.38 3.70
C PHE A 63 2.46 -7.64 4.41
N SER A 64 2.95 -8.65 3.69
CA SER A 64 3.50 -9.87 4.28
C SER A 64 4.98 -9.73 4.70
N ASP A 65 5.60 -8.57 4.53
CA ASP A 65 6.98 -8.34 4.94
C ASP A 65 7.13 -8.46 6.47
N LEU A 66 8.04 -9.34 6.90
CA LEU A 66 8.24 -9.63 8.33
C LEU A 66 8.74 -8.43 9.12
N ALA A 67 9.58 -7.58 8.52
CA ALA A 67 10.07 -6.39 9.19
C ALA A 67 8.95 -5.35 9.33
N PHE A 68 8.09 -5.20 8.34
CA PHE A 68 6.89 -4.36 8.41
C PHE A 68 5.91 -4.87 9.49
N GLN A 69 5.56 -6.16 9.45
CA GLN A 69 4.64 -6.77 10.41
C GLN A 69 5.15 -6.70 11.86
N SER A 70 6.45 -6.86 12.08
CA SER A 70 7.03 -6.79 13.43
C SER A 70 7.11 -5.37 14.01
N ARG A 71 7.13 -4.33 13.16
CA ARG A 71 7.26 -2.93 13.59
C ARG A 71 5.93 -2.22 13.81
N ASN A 72 4.82 -2.78 13.31
CA ASN A 72 3.53 -2.12 13.28
C ASN A 72 2.46 -2.96 13.98
N ASP A 73 1.53 -2.29 14.67
CA ASP A 73 0.42 -2.96 15.34
C ASP A 73 -0.54 -3.60 14.30
N PRO A 74 -0.99 -4.86 14.48
CA PRO A 74 -1.86 -5.53 13.52
C PRO A 74 -3.18 -4.79 13.23
N ALA A 75 -3.76 -4.08 14.20
CA ALA A 75 -4.97 -3.29 14.00
C ALA A 75 -4.69 -2.05 13.15
N ILE A 76 -3.51 -1.45 13.31
CA ILE A 76 -3.05 -0.34 12.45
C ILE A 76 -2.78 -0.83 11.03
N VAL A 77 -2.11 -1.98 10.89
CA VAL A 77 -1.84 -2.60 9.59
C VAL A 77 -3.15 -2.92 8.85
N ALA A 78 -4.14 -3.47 9.55
CA ALA A 78 -5.45 -3.78 8.98
C ALA A 78 -6.24 -2.53 8.54
N ALA A 79 -5.93 -1.36 9.10
CA ALA A 79 -6.56 -0.09 8.74
C ALA A 79 -5.92 0.58 7.50
N LEU A 80 -4.76 0.11 7.04
CA LEU A 80 -4.11 0.68 5.87
C LEU A 80 -4.90 0.34 4.58
N PRO A 81 -5.02 1.31 3.65
CA PRO A 81 -5.77 1.12 2.41
C PRO A 81 -5.09 0.07 1.52
N ARG A 82 -5.84 -0.99 1.21
CA ARG A 82 -5.50 -2.05 0.25
C ARG A 82 -6.05 -1.73 -1.13
N ILE A 83 -5.43 -2.24 -2.18
CA ILE A 83 -5.97 -2.20 -3.54
C ILE A 83 -7.25 -3.03 -3.58
N GLY A 84 -8.35 -2.38 -3.93
CA GLY A 84 -9.63 -3.04 -4.06
C GLY A 84 -10.77 -2.05 -4.27
N PRO A 85 -12.02 -2.54 -4.34
CA PRO A 85 -13.17 -1.71 -4.67
C PRO A 85 -13.42 -0.54 -3.72
N ALA A 86 -12.96 -0.64 -2.47
CA ALA A 86 -13.14 0.40 -1.46
C ALA A 86 -12.22 1.63 -1.67
N THR A 87 -11.03 1.43 -2.21
CA THR A 87 -10.03 2.47 -2.44
C THR A 87 -9.94 2.88 -3.91
N MET A 88 -10.41 2.00 -4.80
CA MET A 88 -10.41 2.18 -6.25
C MET A 88 -11.76 1.74 -6.84
N PRO A 89 -12.84 2.50 -6.59
CA PRO A 89 -14.17 2.15 -7.05
C PRO A 89 -14.26 2.17 -8.58
N GLY A 90 -14.93 1.17 -9.16
CA GLY A 90 -15.17 1.07 -10.60
C GLY A 90 -13.96 0.62 -11.43
N VAL A 91 -12.83 0.30 -10.80
CA VAL A 91 -11.65 -0.21 -11.49
C VAL A 91 -11.84 -1.67 -11.91
N ASP A 92 -11.51 -1.97 -13.17
CA ASP A 92 -11.39 -3.33 -13.68
C ASP A 92 -9.97 -3.87 -13.45
N PHE A 93 -9.82 -4.72 -12.44
CA PHE A 93 -8.54 -5.36 -12.10
C PHE A 93 -8.09 -6.44 -13.11
N SER A 94 -8.88 -6.71 -14.16
CA SER A 94 -8.47 -7.55 -15.29
C SER A 94 -7.97 -6.73 -16.49
N GLY A 95 -8.19 -5.42 -16.49
CA GLY A 95 -7.87 -4.51 -17.59
C GLY A 95 -6.48 -3.87 -17.51
N LEU A 96 -6.31 -2.78 -18.26
CA LEU A 96 -5.12 -1.93 -18.17
C LEU A 96 -5.16 -1.09 -16.89
N ILE A 97 -4.00 -0.83 -16.31
CA ILE A 97 -3.89 0.08 -15.17
C ILE A 97 -4.01 1.51 -15.69
N ASP A 98 -5.03 2.22 -15.26
CA ASP A 98 -5.04 3.67 -15.36
C ASP A 98 -4.11 4.24 -14.28
N TRP A 99 -3.02 4.89 -14.69
CA TRP A 99 -2.06 5.54 -13.78
C TRP A 99 -2.47 6.96 -13.39
N ASN A 100 -3.60 7.47 -13.87
CA ASN A 100 -4.05 8.84 -13.62
C ASN A 100 -5.09 8.97 -12.51
N HIS A 101 -5.38 7.91 -11.74
CA HIS A 101 -6.27 8.03 -10.60
C HIS A 101 -5.76 9.08 -9.59
N THR A 102 -6.68 9.88 -9.07
CA THR A 102 -6.42 10.98 -8.12
C THR A 102 -7.26 10.85 -6.85
N GLU A 103 -7.83 9.67 -6.59
CA GLU A 103 -8.64 9.46 -5.38
C GLU A 103 -7.81 9.80 -4.12
N PRO A 104 -8.40 10.47 -3.12
CA PRO A 104 -7.66 10.94 -1.94
C PRO A 104 -7.12 9.78 -1.08
N SER A 105 -7.73 8.60 -1.18
CA SER A 105 -7.42 7.41 -0.38
C SER A 105 -6.74 6.30 -1.21
N LEU A 106 -5.97 6.67 -2.24
CA LEU A 106 -5.27 5.69 -3.06
C LEU A 106 -4.38 4.75 -2.24
N PRO A 107 -4.35 3.44 -2.55
CA PRO A 107 -3.44 2.51 -1.89
C PRO A 107 -1.99 2.94 -2.03
N ILE A 108 -1.23 2.80 -0.95
CA ILE A 108 0.17 3.27 -0.88
C ILE A 108 1.02 2.58 -1.95
N VAL A 109 0.78 1.30 -2.21
CA VAL A 109 1.51 0.51 -3.21
C VAL A 109 1.28 1.06 -4.61
N TYR A 110 0.03 1.35 -5.00
CA TYR A 110 -0.30 1.98 -6.27
C TYR A 110 0.43 3.32 -6.43
N GLN A 111 0.43 4.17 -5.40
CA GLN A 111 1.12 5.46 -5.41
C GLN A 111 2.64 5.31 -5.61
N CYS A 112 3.27 4.36 -4.90
CA CYS A 112 4.70 4.11 -5.00
C CYS A 112 5.09 3.65 -6.42
N VAL A 113 4.33 2.72 -6.99
CA VAL A 113 4.59 2.20 -8.33
C VAL A 113 4.41 3.27 -9.39
N ARG A 114 3.32 4.04 -9.31
CA ARG A 114 3.07 5.19 -10.19
C ARG A 114 4.23 6.18 -10.14
N ALA A 115 4.64 6.59 -8.94
CA ALA A 115 5.72 7.58 -8.77
C ALA A 115 7.04 7.10 -9.39
N LEU A 116 7.37 5.81 -9.24
CA LEU A 116 8.59 5.24 -9.80
C LEU A 116 8.51 5.08 -11.33
N LEU A 117 7.36 4.68 -11.89
CA LEU A 117 7.19 4.58 -13.33
C LEU A 117 7.26 5.96 -14.00
N VAL A 118 6.55 6.96 -13.46
CA VAL A 118 6.61 8.34 -13.97
C VAL A 118 8.02 8.91 -13.80
N GLY A 119 8.69 8.65 -12.67
CA GLY A 119 10.08 9.05 -12.45
C GLY A 119 11.07 8.38 -13.41
N VAL A 120 10.86 7.11 -13.77
CA VAL A 120 11.65 6.38 -14.76
C VAL A 120 11.49 6.97 -16.16
N SER A 121 10.27 7.34 -16.55
CA SER A 121 9.99 7.90 -17.88
C SER A 121 10.71 9.24 -18.12
N ILE A 122 10.98 10.02 -17.07
CA ILE A 122 11.70 11.30 -17.18
C ILE A 122 13.23 11.06 -17.28
N SER A 123 13.74 9.97 -16.69
CA SER A 123 15.17 9.64 -16.70
C SER A 123 15.65 8.99 -18.01
N GLY A 124 14.73 8.42 -18.81
CA GLY A 124 15.05 7.72 -20.06
C GLY A 124 15.38 8.60 -21.29
N ASN A 125 15.23 9.93 -21.22
CA ASN A 125 15.35 10.82 -22.39
C ASN A 125 16.73 11.53 -22.51
N GLY A 126 17.77 10.98 -21.90
CA GLY A 126 19.07 11.64 -21.78
C GLY A 126 20.23 10.84 -22.33
N ARG A 127 20.16 10.31 -23.55
CA ARG A 127 21.35 9.88 -24.32
C ARG A 127 21.03 9.50 -25.77
N ASN A 128 21.19 10.47 -26.69
CA ASN A 128 21.73 10.19 -28.02
C ASN A 128 22.37 11.45 -28.66
N SER A 129 23.69 11.37 -28.81
CA SER A 129 24.54 11.86 -29.91
C SER A 129 24.44 13.31 -30.44
N VAL A 130 25.49 14.09 -30.20
CA VAL A 130 26.57 14.39 -31.17
C VAL A 130 27.82 14.87 -30.44
#